data_AF-A0A0B2SV38-F1
#
_entry.id   AF-A0A0B2SV38-F1
#
_cell.length_a   1.000
_cell.length_b   1.000
_cell.length_c   1.000
_cell.angle_alpha   90.00
_cell.angle_beta   90.00
_cell.angle_gamma   90.00
#
_symmetry.space_group_name_H-M   'P 1'
#
loop_
_entity.id
_entity.type
_entity.pdbx_description
1 polymer ?
#
loop_
_entity_poly.entity_id
_entity_poly.type
_entity_poly.pdbx_seq_one_letter_code
_entity_poly.pdbx_strand_id
1 'polypeptide(L)'
;EIWDDIKSWVEEYVSFYYKSDEELQKDPELQAWWKELVEVGHGDLKDKPWWQKMYPYGGLILNRPTISRRFMLEKGSLEYDALAKDPGKEFLKPITGKKETLIDLTVIEILSRHASDEFYPGQRDGGEYWTSDAGPLEAFKRFGKNLEEIEKKLIEKNNDETLRNRYGPAKMPYTLLYPSSEEGLTFRGIPNSISI
;
A
#
# COMPACT_ATOMS: atom_id res chain seq x y z
N GLU A 1 -8.23 11.03 -4.01
CA GLU A 1 -9.36 10.11 -4.24
C GLU A 1 -9.52 9.16 -3.06
N ILE A 2 -8.73 8.10 -2.94
CA ILE A 2 -8.92 7.11 -1.85
C ILE A 2 -8.69 7.71 -0.46
N TRP A 3 -7.59 8.44 -0.29
CA TRP A 3 -7.32 9.15 0.97
C TRP A 3 -8.48 10.08 1.37
N ASP A 4 -9.00 10.85 0.42
CA ASP A 4 -10.06 11.83 0.69
C ASP A 4 -11.37 11.14 1.07
N ASP A 5 -11.66 9.97 0.49
CA ASP A 5 -12.84 9.17 0.80
C ASP A 5 -12.73 8.51 2.18
N ILE A 6 -11.56 7.93 2.51
CA ILE A 6 -11.26 7.42 3.86
C ILE A 6 -11.38 8.55 4.88
N LYS A 7 -10.81 9.71 4.59
CA LYS A 7 -10.88 10.88 5.46
C LYS A 7 -12.34 11.29 5.70
N SER A 8 -13.14 11.39 4.64
CA SER A 8 -14.55 11.77 4.72
C SER A 8 -15.36 10.76 5.53
N TRP A 9 -15.13 9.46 5.32
CA TRP A 9 -15.72 8.39 6.11
C TRP A 9 -15.39 8.50 7.59
N VAL A 10 -14.11 8.69 7.93
CA VAL A 10 -13.67 8.81 9.33
C VAL A 10 -14.26 10.07 9.98
N GLU A 11 -14.24 11.21 9.30
CA GLU A 11 -14.83 12.45 9.80
C GLU A 11 -16.32 12.30 10.07
N GLU A 12 -17.07 11.69 9.14
CA GLU A 12 -18.49 11.41 9.33
C GLU A 12 -18.74 10.42 10.48
N TYR A 13 -17.97 9.33 10.54
CA TYR A 13 -18.12 8.31 11.57
C TYR A 13 -17.86 8.88 12.98
N VAL A 14 -16.75 9.60 13.16
CA VAL A 14 -16.38 10.24 14.43
C VAL A 14 -17.45 11.22 14.88
N SER A 15 -18.06 11.96 13.94
CA SER A 15 -19.11 12.92 14.25
C SER A 15 -20.37 12.29 14.87
N PHE A 16 -20.61 10.98 14.70
CA PHE A 16 -21.71 10.31 15.37
C PHE A 16 -21.49 10.20 16.89
N TYR A 17 -20.25 9.99 17.31
CA TYR A 17 -19.89 9.66 18.70
C TYR A 17 -19.30 10.83 19.50
N TYR A 18 -18.61 11.77 18.84
CA TYR A 18 -18.01 12.93 19.50
C TYR A 18 -18.54 14.22 18.85
N LYS A 19 -19.22 15.06 19.63
CA LYS A 19 -19.80 16.33 19.15
C LYS A 19 -18.89 17.52 19.35
N SER A 20 -17.87 17.39 20.20
CA SER A 20 -16.88 18.43 20.42
C SER A 20 -15.54 17.86 20.86
N ASP A 21 -14.49 18.67 20.73
CA ASP A 21 -13.14 18.33 21.18
C ASP A 21 -13.10 18.04 22.69
N GLU A 22 -13.96 18.70 23.48
CA GLU A 22 -14.04 18.44 24.92
C GLU A 22 -14.57 17.05 25.25
N GLU A 23 -15.49 16.49 24.46
CA GLU A 23 -15.95 15.10 24.64
C GLU A 23 -14.81 14.12 24.32
N LEU A 24 -14.08 14.37 23.24
CA LEU A 24 -12.92 13.57 22.83
C LEU A 24 -11.79 13.59 23.88
N GLN A 25 -11.52 14.75 24.46
CA GLN A 25 -10.49 14.92 25.50
C GLN A 25 -10.86 14.27 26.82
N LYS A 26 -12.16 14.15 27.11
CA LYS A 26 -12.67 13.53 28.35
C LYS A 26 -12.79 12.02 28.27
N ASP A 27 -12.66 11.43 27.08
CA ASP A 27 -12.72 9.97 26.90
C ASP A 27 -11.49 9.29 27.51
N PRO A 28 -11.63 8.61 28.66
CA PRO A 28 -10.48 8.05 29.35
C PRO A 28 -9.86 6.87 28.60
N GLU A 29 -10.66 6.12 27.83
CA GLU A 29 -10.18 4.97 27.07
C GLU A 29 -9.35 5.43 25.87
N LEU A 30 -9.84 6.43 25.13
CA LEU A 30 -9.11 6.99 23.98
C LEU A 30 -7.80 7.67 24.40
N GLN A 31 -7.82 8.43 25.49
CA GLN A 31 -6.60 9.06 26.03
C GLN A 31 -5.57 8.01 26.48
N ALA A 32 -6.03 6.94 27.16
CA ALA A 32 -5.15 5.86 27.59
C ALA A 32 -4.57 5.10 26.39
N TRP A 33 -5.39 4.79 25.38
CA TRP A 33 -4.96 4.12 24.16
C TRP A 33 -3.91 4.92 23.39
N TRP A 34 -4.13 6.22 23.18
CA TRP A 34 -3.17 7.07 22.48
C TRP A 34 -1.85 7.18 23.23
N LYS A 35 -1.91 7.31 24.57
CA LYS A 35 -0.73 7.34 25.42
C LYS A 35 0.08 6.04 25.32
N GLU A 36 -0.58 4.89 25.38
CA GLU A 36 0.09 3.59 25.24
C GLU A 36 0.76 3.43 23.87
N LEU A 37 0.06 3.82 22.79
CA LEU A 37 0.62 3.78 21.44
C LEU A 37 1.92 4.59 21.32
N VAL A 38 1.94 5.81 21.87
CA VAL A 38 3.09 6.72 21.77
C VAL A 38 4.21 6.34 22.74
N GLU A 39 3.89 6.06 24.00
CA GLU A 39 4.90 5.87 25.05
C GLU A 39 5.44 4.44 25.13
N VAL A 40 4.65 3.46 24.68
CA VAL A 40 4.99 2.03 24.74
C VAL A 40 5.18 1.47 23.33
N GLY A 41 4.14 1.49 22.49
CA GLY A 41 4.16 0.87 21.15
C GLY A 41 5.24 1.44 20.25
N HIS A 42 5.36 2.76 20.23
CA HIS A 42 6.43 3.52 19.57
C HIS A 42 7.27 4.32 20.59
N GLY A 43 7.53 3.70 21.75
CA GLY A 43 8.26 4.34 22.86
C GLY A 43 9.68 4.77 22.51
N ASP A 44 10.29 4.21 21.46
CA ASP A 44 11.55 4.63 20.86
C ASP A 44 11.47 6.01 20.17
N LEU A 45 10.26 6.42 19.79
CA LEU A 45 9.96 7.69 19.13
C LEU A 45 9.17 8.65 20.01
N LYS A 46 8.80 8.32 21.25
CA LYS A 46 7.91 9.13 22.11
C LYS A 46 8.27 10.61 22.24
N ASP A 47 9.57 10.94 22.19
CA ASP A 47 10.06 12.31 22.33
C ASP A 47 10.09 13.11 21.01
N LYS A 48 9.59 12.52 19.91
CA LYS A 48 9.62 13.15 18.59
C LYS A 48 8.57 14.26 18.46
N PRO A 49 8.94 15.44 17.91
CA PRO A 49 8.03 16.57 17.79
C PRO A 49 6.96 16.42 16.69
N TRP A 50 7.04 15.33 15.90
CA TRP A 50 6.08 15.00 14.83
C TRP A 50 5.02 14.00 15.27
N TRP A 51 4.94 13.64 16.56
CA TRP A 51 3.70 13.07 17.08
C TRP A 51 2.58 14.08 16.82
N GLN A 52 1.79 13.73 15.79
CA GLN A 52 1.15 14.57 14.75
C GLN A 52 2.01 14.99 13.53
N LYS A 53 1.80 14.21 12.46
CA LYS A 53 2.05 14.37 11.00
C LYS A 53 2.96 13.26 10.43
N MET A 54 2.38 12.34 9.66
CA MET A 54 3.12 11.43 8.78
C MET A 54 2.44 11.26 7.41
N TYR A 55 3.21 11.59 6.37
CA TYR A 55 3.25 10.95 5.05
C TYR A 55 4.67 10.37 4.94
N PRO A 56 4.93 9.22 4.28
CA PRO A 56 5.39 9.30 2.88
C PRO A 56 5.22 8.02 2.03
N TYR A 57 5.64 8.17 0.77
CA TYR A 57 5.66 7.23 -0.36
C TYR A 57 6.68 6.06 -0.28
N GLY A 58 6.27 4.90 -0.83
CA GLY A 58 6.80 4.35 -2.09
C GLY A 58 7.81 3.16 -2.06
N GLY A 59 7.56 2.14 -2.90
CA GLY A 59 8.58 1.14 -3.30
C GLY A 59 8.20 0.20 -4.46
N LEU A 60 9.15 -0.05 -5.36
CA LEU A 60 9.13 -1.12 -6.40
C LEU A 60 10.56 -1.65 -6.62
N ILE A 61 10.75 -2.97 -6.80
CA ILE A 61 12.02 -3.68 -6.50
C ILE A 61 12.90 -4.15 -7.69
N LEU A 62 12.39 -4.19 -8.92
CA LEU A 62 13.26 -4.39 -10.11
C LEU A 62 13.93 -3.07 -10.57
N ASN A 63 13.54 -1.98 -9.92
CA ASN A 63 14.21 -0.68 -9.87
C ASN A 63 15.01 -0.51 -8.54
N ARG A 64 15.05 -1.54 -7.67
CA ARG A 64 15.75 -1.57 -6.37
C ARG A 64 16.35 -2.97 -6.10
N PRO A 65 17.45 -3.36 -6.77
CA PRO A 65 18.17 -4.58 -6.39
C PRO A 65 18.40 -4.64 -4.88
N THR A 66 18.05 -5.77 -4.25
CA THR A 66 18.08 -5.94 -2.78
C THR A 66 19.51 -6.06 -2.25
N ILE A 67 20.43 -6.58 -3.08
CA ILE A 67 21.85 -6.73 -2.79
C ILE A 67 22.65 -6.46 -4.06
N SER A 68 23.73 -5.68 -3.95
CA SER A 68 24.78 -5.57 -4.97
C SER A 68 26.01 -6.36 -4.53
N ARG A 69 26.48 -7.29 -5.38
CA ARG A 69 27.55 -8.24 -5.04
C ARG A 69 28.95 -7.80 -5.48
N ARG A 70 29.07 -6.72 -6.25
CA ARG A 70 30.35 -6.21 -6.79
C ARG A 70 30.36 -4.70 -6.92
N PHE A 71 31.56 -4.12 -6.86
CA PHE A 71 31.82 -2.73 -7.23
C PHE A 71 31.79 -2.53 -8.75
N MET A 72 31.77 -1.27 -9.18
CA MET A 72 31.89 -0.89 -10.59
C MET A 72 33.19 -1.42 -11.20
N LEU A 73 33.12 -1.90 -12.44
CA LEU A 73 34.27 -2.43 -13.16
C LEU A 73 35.23 -1.31 -13.58
N GLU A 74 36.53 -1.56 -13.47
CA GLU A 74 37.57 -0.60 -13.85
C GLU A 74 37.90 -0.70 -15.35
N LYS A 75 38.07 0.46 -16.01
CA LYS A 75 38.46 0.50 -17.43
C LYS A 75 39.81 -0.17 -17.62
N GLY A 76 39.88 -1.15 -18.52
CA GLY A 76 41.08 -1.94 -18.80
C GLY A 76 41.18 -3.25 -18.01
N SER A 77 40.20 -3.57 -17.15
CA SER A 77 40.11 -4.89 -16.53
C SER A 77 39.53 -5.92 -17.51
N LEU A 78 39.83 -7.21 -17.28
CA LEU A 78 39.31 -8.31 -18.09
C LEU A 78 37.78 -8.38 -18.05
N GLU A 79 37.19 -8.02 -16.91
CA GLU A 79 35.74 -7.96 -16.69
C GLU A 79 35.11 -6.79 -17.45
N TYR A 80 35.79 -5.64 -17.53
CA TYR A 80 35.33 -4.50 -18.31
C TYR A 80 35.31 -4.83 -19.82
N ASP A 81 36.33 -5.54 -20.32
CA ASP A 81 36.36 -6.01 -21.70
C ASP A 81 35.29 -7.08 -21.98
N ALA A 82 34.95 -7.89 -20.98
CA ALA A 82 33.86 -8.85 -21.08
C ALA A 82 32.49 -8.17 -21.20
N LEU A 83 32.31 -6.99 -20.59
CA LEU A 83 31.06 -6.22 -20.68
C LEU A 83 30.76 -5.81 -22.13
N ALA A 84 31.78 -5.45 -22.91
CA ALA A 84 31.62 -5.10 -24.32
C ALA A 84 31.27 -6.31 -25.20
N LYS A 85 31.67 -7.53 -24.78
CA LYS A 85 31.45 -8.77 -25.52
C LYS A 85 30.08 -9.40 -25.22
N ASP A 86 29.66 -9.38 -23.96
CA ASP A 86 28.38 -9.95 -23.51
C ASP A 86 27.81 -9.13 -22.33
N PRO A 87 27.19 -7.96 -22.63
CA PRO A 87 26.67 -7.07 -21.60
C PRO A 87 25.61 -7.74 -20.71
N GLY A 88 24.80 -8.62 -21.30
CA GLY A 88 23.74 -9.33 -20.59
C GLY A 88 24.30 -10.25 -19.52
N LYS A 89 25.27 -11.10 -19.88
CA LYS A 89 25.92 -12.02 -18.92
C LYS A 89 26.69 -11.27 -17.84
N GLU A 90 27.42 -10.21 -18.19
CA GLU A 90 28.17 -9.43 -17.21
C GLU A 90 27.26 -8.65 -16.27
N PHE A 91 26.10 -8.17 -16.74
CA PHE A 91 25.08 -7.52 -15.91
C PHE A 91 24.48 -8.45 -14.84
N LEU A 92 24.39 -9.76 -15.11
CA LEU A 92 23.88 -10.74 -14.14
C LEU A 92 24.85 -11.02 -12.98
N LYS A 93 26.14 -10.70 -13.13
CA LYS A 93 27.17 -10.96 -12.10
C LYS A 93 27.08 -10.07 -10.86
N PRO A 94 26.84 -8.75 -10.95
CA PRO A 94 26.71 -7.87 -9.78
C PRO A 94 25.35 -7.96 -9.09
N ILE A 95 24.25 -8.28 -9.80
CA ILE A 95 22.91 -8.40 -9.21
C ILE A 95 22.73 -9.71 -8.45
N THR A 96 21.60 -9.95 -7.79
CA THR A 96 21.28 -11.16 -7.00
C THR A 96 21.62 -12.47 -7.73
N GLY A 97 22.15 -13.46 -6.99
CA GLY A 97 22.51 -14.77 -7.54
C GLY A 97 21.30 -15.64 -7.86
N LYS A 98 21.46 -16.62 -8.75
CA LYS A 98 20.34 -17.45 -9.24
C LYS A 98 19.56 -18.16 -8.13
N LYS A 99 20.24 -18.67 -7.10
CA LYS A 99 19.58 -19.40 -6.00
C LYS A 99 18.77 -18.44 -5.13
N GLU A 100 19.36 -17.29 -4.80
CA GLU A 100 18.72 -16.23 -4.04
C GLU A 100 17.55 -15.62 -4.80
N THR A 101 17.70 -15.37 -6.11
CA THR A 101 16.61 -14.91 -6.98
C THR A 101 15.42 -15.86 -6.97
N LEU A 102 15.66 -17.18 -6.96
CA LEU A 102 14.55 -18.13 -6.90
C LEU A 102 13.78 -18.02 -5.58
N ILE A 103 14.49 -17.89 -4.46
CA ILE A 103 13.87 -17.68 -3.14
C ILE A 103 13.09 -16.36 -3.14
N ASP A 104 13.73 -15.27 -3.57
CA ASP A 104 13.10 -13.93 -3.63
C ASP A 104 11.82 -13.94 -4.48
N LEU A 105 11.85 -14.58 -5.65
CA LEU A 105 10.68 -14.69 -6.53
C LEU A 105 9.55 -15.49 -5.87
N THR A 106 9.85 -16.60 -5.18
CA THR A 106 8.83 -17.37 -4.47
C THR A 106 8.20 -16.59 -3.32
N VAL A 107 9.01 -15.82 -2.58
CA VAL A 107 8.52 -14.97 -1.49
C VAL A 107 7.66 -13.86 -2.05
N ILE A 108 8.12 -13.14 -3.07
CA ILE A 108 7.34 -12.04 -3.69
C ILE A 108 6.04 -12.58 -4.30
N GLU A 109 6.05 -13.75 -4.93
CA GLU A 109 4.83 -14.37 -5.47
C GLU A 109 3.81 -14.63 -4.36
N ILE A 110 4.23 -15.19 -3.22
CA ILE A 110 3.35 -15.43 -2.07
C ILE A 110 2.83 -14.10 -1.52
N LEU A 111 3.71 -13.11 -1.31
CA LEU A 111 3.36 -11.82 -0.72
C LEU A 111 2.50 -10.93 -1.63
N SER A 112 2.42 -11.24 -2.93
CA SER A 112 1.65 -10.44 -3.92
C SER A 112 0.29 -11.04 -4.24
N ARG A 113 -0.14 -12.09 -3.54
CA ARG A 113 -1.39 -12.80 -3.79
C ARG A 113 -2.46 -12.44 -2.77
N HIS A 114 -3.63 -12.07 -3.25
CA HIS A 114 -4.82 -11.91 -2.43
C HIS A 114 -5.36 -13.29 -2.03
N ALA A 115 -5.66 -13.45 -0.74
CA ALA A 115 -6.41 -14.59 -0.25
C ALA A 115 -7.88 -14.51 -0.70
N SER A 116 -8.56 -15.64 -0.78
CA SER A 116 -9.95 -15.72 -1.26
C SER A 116 -10.97 -15.20 -0.24
N ASP A 117 -10.56 -15.13 1.02
CA ASP A 117 -11.29 -14.63 2.18
C ASP A 117 -10.85 -13.22 2.60
N GLU A 118 -10.14 -12.50 1.72
CA GLU A 118 -9.71 -11.12 1.96
C GLU A 118 -10.91 -10.15 2.00
N PHE A 119 -10.83 -9.13 2.87
CA PHE A 119 -11.77 -8.03 2.94
C PHE A 119 -11.15 -6.73 2.43
N TYR A 120 -11.83 -6.11 1.47
CA TYR A 120 -11.42 -4.83 0.87
C TYR A 120 -12.15 -3.64 1.53
N PRO A 121 -11.65 -2.39 1.38
CA PRO A 121 -12.34 -1.18 1.80
C PRO A 121 -13.78 -1.13 1.30
N GLY A 122 -14.70 -0.76 2.20
CA GLY A 122 -16.13 -0.83 1.95
C GLY A 122 -16.75 -2.21 2.28
N GLN A 123 -15.95 -3.20 2.67
CA GLN A 123 -16.39 -4.51 3.14
C GLN A 123 -16.00 -4.70 4.60
N ARG A 124 -16.77 -5.52 5.32
CA ARG A 124 -16.46 -5.96 6.70
C ARG A 124 -16.87 -7.41 6.89
N ASP A 125 -16.12 -8.09 7.73
CA ASP A 125 -16.56 -9.36 8.28
C ASP A 125 -17.84 -9.17 9.10
N GLY A 126 -18.77 -10.12 9.01
CA GLY A 126 -20.08 -10.05 9.65
C GLY A 126 -21.09 -9.07 9.02
N GLY A 127 -20.80 -8.46 7.86
CA GLY A 127 -21.77 -7.66 7.10
C GLY A 127 -22.28 -6.41 7.86
N GLU A 128 -23.60 -6.29 8.06
CA GLU A 128 -24.23 -5.14 8.74
C GLU A 128 -24.37 -5.33 10.27
N TYR A 129 -23.86 -6.42 10.85
CA TYR A 129 -24.11 -6.75 12.26
C TYR A 129 -23.04 -6.21 13.24
N TRP A 130 -22.07 -5.41 12.78
CA TRP A 130 -20.99 -4.89 13.62
C TRP A 130 -21.41 -3.72 14.54
N THR A 131 -22.56 -3.10 14.26
CA THR A 131 -23.19 -2.10 15.13
C THR A 131 -24.71 -2.12 14.91
N SER A 132 -25.47 -1.72 15.93
CA SER A 132 -26.92 -1.49 15.82
C SER A 132 -27.26 -0.07 15.35
N ASP A 133 -26.27 0.82 15.28
CA ASP A 133 -26.49 2.23 15.00
C ASP A 133 -26.71 2.46 13.50
N ALA A 134 -27.91 2.91 13.13
CA ALA A 134 -28.27 3.10 11.71
C ALA A 134 -27.40 4.16 11.01
N GLY A 135 -26.99 5.23 11.71
CA GLY A 135 -26.18 6.31 11.14
C GLY A 135 -24.83 5.83 10.60
N PRO A 136 -23.99 5.21 11.44
CA PRO A 136 -22.73 4.59 11.03
C PRO A 136 -22.86 3.52 9.94
N LEU A 137 -23.91 2.68 9.98
CA LEU A 137 -24.17 1.68 8.95
C LEU A 137 -24.39 2.34 7.57
N GLU A 138 -25.22 3.37 7.51
CA GLU A 138 -25.51 4.09 6.27
C GLU A 138 -24.31 4.90 5.77
N ALA A 139 -23.52 5.48 6.68
CA ALA A 139 -22.27 6.14 6.33
C ALA A 139 -21.24 5.15 5.76
N PHE A 140 -21.16 3.92 6.29
CA PHE A 140 -20.27 2.88 5.77
C PHE A 140 -20.70 2.40 4.37
N LYS A 141 -22.01 2.28 4.13
CA LYS A 141 -22.55 1.98 2.78
C LYS A 141 -22.18 3.07 1.76
N ARG A 142 -22.26 4.34 2.16
CA ARG A 142 -21.84 5.46 1.31
C ARG A 142 -20.35 5.39 1.00
N PHE A 143 -19.52 5.10 1.99
CA PHE A 143 -18.08 4.91 1.79
C PHE A 143 -17.80 3.81 0.75
N GLY A 144 -18.40 2.62 0.88
CA GLY A 144 -18.25 1.55 -0.12
C GLY A 144 -18.67 1.98 -1.52
N LYS A 145 -19.81 2.67 -1.65
CA LYS A 145 -20.27 3.20 -2.95
C LYS A 145 -19.33 4.24 -3.54
N ASN A 146 -18.75 5.12 -2.72
CA ASN A 146 -17.79 6.10 -3.21
C ASN A 146 -16.53 5.45 -3.75
N LEU A 147 -16.05 4.37 -3.12
CA LEU A 147 -14.92 3.58 -3.61
C LEU A 147 -15.21 2.96 -4.98
N GLU A 148 -16.41 2.43 -5.20
CA GLU A 148 -16.82 1.93 -6.53
C GLU A 148 -16.75 3.04 -7.60
N GLU A 149 -17.20 4.25 -7.27
CA GLU A 149 -17.13 5.40 -8.17
C GLU A 149 -15.69 5.88 -8.40
N ILE A 150 -14.83 5.82 -7.37
CA ILE A 150 -13.39 6.08 -7.52
C ILE A 150 -12.76 5.07 -8.47
N GLU A 151 -13.09 3.78 -8.33
CA GLU A 151 -12.55 2.75 -9.21
C GLU A 151 -12.93 3.00 -10.67
N LYS A 152 -14.19 3.34 -10.96
CA LYS A 152 -14.65 3.72 -12.30
C LYS A 152 -13.82 4.86 -12.88
N LYS A 153 -13.56 5.91 -12.10
CA LYS A 153 -12.69 7.03 -12.51
C LYS A 153 -11.26 6.59 -12.78
N LEU A 154 -10.72 5.67 -11.98
CA LEU A 154 -9.37 5.14 -12.19
C LEU A 154 -9.29 4.28 -13.47
N ILE A 155 -10.35 3.54 -13.80
CA ILE A 155 -10.51 2.82 -15.06
C ILE A 155 -10.54 3.79 -16.24
N GLU A 156 -11.35 4.84 -16.16
CA GLU A 156 -11.40 5.89 -17.19
C GLU A 156 -10.04 6.55 -17.40
N LYS A 157 -9.34 6.92 -16.31
CA LYS A 157 -7.98 7.46 -16.37
C LYS A 157 -7.00 6.48 -17.01
N ASN A 158 -7.12 5.20 -16.68
CA ASN A 158 -6.29 4.19 -17.33
C ASN A 158 -6.61 4.10 -18.82
N ASN A 159 -7.85 4.25 -19.27
CA ASN A 159 -8.17 4.20 -20.71
C ASN A 159 -7.86 5.49 -21.50
N ASP A 160 -7.46 6.57 -20.82
CA ASP A 160 -7.09 7.84 -21.46
C ASP A 160 -5.65 7.79 -22.02
N GLU A 161 -5.53 7.73 -23.35
CA GLU A 161 -4.25 7.67 -24.06
C GLU A 161 -3.36 8.91 -23.84
N THR A 162 -3.92 10.04 -23.39
CA THR A 162 -3.14 11.23 -23.06
C THR A 162 -2.36 11.05 -21.75
N LEU A 163 -2.83 10.17 -20.85
CA LEU A 163 -2.22 9.88 -19.55
C LEU A 163 -1.15 8.78 -19.65
N ARG A 164 -0.15 8.98 -20.52
CA ARG A 164 0.90 7.99 -20.86
C ARG A 164 1.65 7.39 -19.67
N ASN A 165 1.80 8.14 -18.57
CA ASN A 165 2.48 7.68 -17.35
C ASN A 165 1.71 6.57 -16.62
N ARG A 166 0.44 6.32 -16.98
CA ARG A 166 -0.37 5.25 -16.40
C ARG A 166 -0.09 3.88 -17.01
N TYR A 167 0.55 3.82 -18.19
CA TYR A 167 0.95 2.59 -18.86
C TYR A 167 2.46 2.43 -18.98
N GLY A 168 3.14 3.53 -19.31
CA GLY A 168 4.55 3.52 -19.68
C GLY A 168 4.86 2.65 -20.91
N PRO A 169 6.16 2.50 -21.24
CA PRO A 169 6.60 1.64 -22.36
C PRO A 169 6.31 0.15 -22.12
N ALA A 170 6.09 -0.25 -20.87
CA ALA A 170 5.73 -1.62 -20.49
C ALA A 170 4.26 -1.97 -20.82
N LYS A 171 3.44 -0.99 -21.22
CA LYS A 171 2.01 -1.15 -21.50
C LYS A 171 1.24 -1.79 -20.33
N MET A 172 1.62 -1.43 -19.11
CA MET A 172 1.05 -1.99 -17.89
C MET A 172 0.22 -0.92 -17.18
N PRO A 173 -1.13 -0.99 -17.19
CA PRO A 173 -1.97 0.01 -16.57
C PRO A 173 -1.73 0.06 -15.06
N TYR A 174 -1.78 1.26 -14.47
CA TYR A 174 -1.65 1.44 -13.04
C TYR A 174 -2.96 1.11 -12.32
N THR A 175 -3.05 -0.11 -11.80
CA THR A 175 -4.25 -0.65 -11.12
C THR A 175 -4.06 -0.92 -9.64
N LEU A 176 -2.86 -0.69 -9.09
CA LEU A 176 -2.53 -0.95 -7.67
C LEU A 176 -3.43 -0.22 -6.66
N LEU A 177 -4.07 0.87 -7.07
CA LEU A 177 -5.00 1.62 -6.22
C LEU A 177 -6.46 1.42 -6.61
N TYR A 178 -6.80 0.33 -7.31
CA TYR A 178 -8.21 -0.04 -7.46
C TYR A 178 -8.68 -0.63 -6.12
N PRO A 179 -9.77 -0.13 -5.54
CA PRO A 179 -10.27 -0.63 -4.25
C PRO A 179 -10.52 -2.14 -4.23
N SER A 180 -11.09 -2.70 -5.30
CA SER A 180 -11.46 -4.12 -5.37
C SER A 180 -10.47 -5.00 -6.11
N SER A 181 -10.43 -6.29 -5.76
CA SER A 181 -9.76 -7.36 -6.48
C SER A 181 -10.45 -8.71 -6.28
N GLU A 182 -10.18 -9.63 -7.20
CA GLU A 182 -10.41 -11.05 -7.03
C GLU A 182 -9.23 -11.71 -6.30
N GLU A 183 -9.36 -12.99 -5.96
CA GLU A 183 -8.27 -13.81 -5.42
C GLU A 183 -7.07 -13.90 -6.38
N GLY A 184 -5.87 -14.09 -5.81
CA GLY A 184 -4.65 -14.36 -6.57
C GLY A 184 -3.79 -13.13 -6.87
N LEU A 185 -2.93 -13.23 -7.90
CA LEU A 185 -1.95 -12.21 -8.26
C LEU A 185 -2.53 -11.30 -9.34
N THR A 186 -3.17 -10.21 -8.91
CA THR A 186 -4.04 -9.41 -9.77
C THR A 186 -3.47 -8.03 -10.10
N PHE A 187 -2.44 -7.57 -9.38
CA PHE A 187 -1.87 -6.23 -9.49
C PHE A 187 -2.89 -5.10 -9.20
N ARG A 188 -3.90 -5.38 -8.38
CA ARG A 188 -4.98 -4.47 -7.98
C ARG A 188 -5.58 -4.93 -6.66
N GLY A 189 -6.47 -4.12 -6.08
CA GLY A 189 -7.09 -4.42 -4.80
C GLY A 189 -6.31 -3.81 -3.65
N ILE A 190 -7.03 -3.14 -2.75
CA ILE A 190 -6.47 -2.59 -1.53
C ILE A 190 -7.06 -3.42 -0.41
N PRO A 191 -6.30 -4.23 0.34
CA PRO A 191 -6.82 -4.88 1.53
C PRO A 191 -7.17 -3.87 2.63
N ASN A 192 -8.10 -4.20 3.52
CA ASN A 192 -8.39 -3.38 4.70
C ASN A 192 -7.21 -3.27 5.67
N SER A 193 -6.27 -4.21 5.63
CA SER A 193 -5.19 -4.35 6.60
C SER A 193 -3.87 -4.77 5.95
N ILE A 194 -2.78 -4.77 6.71
CA ILE A 194 -1.53 -5.41 6.29
C ILE A 194 -1.69 -6.91 6.57
N SER A 195 -2.33 -7.62 5.65
CA SER A 195 -2.68 -9.04 5.76
C SER A 195 -1.63 -10.00 5.20
N ILE A 196 -0.65 -9.46 4.44
CA ILE A 196 0.49 -10.18 3.87
C ILE A 196 1.66 -9.21 3.64
#